data_AF-A0A956Z338-F1
#
_entry.id   AF-A0A956Z338-F1
#
_cell.length_a   1.000
_cell.length_b   1.000
_cell.length_c   1.000
_cell.angle_alpha   90.00
_cell.angle_beta   90.00
_cell.angle_gamma   90.00
#
_symmetry.space_group_name_H-M   'P 1'
#
loop_
_entity.id
_entity.type
_entity.pdbx_description
1 polymer ?
#
loop_
_entity_poly.entity_id
_entity_poly.type
_entity_poly.pdbx_seq_one_letter_code
_entity_poly.pdbx_strand_id
1 'polypeptide(L)'
;LTMGEGDAALVTMNLDGGDSQLFYDGAGYEWGAVFSPDMRYLIFSSDSPGEDELFLYEVETGTVHQLTNDSGMYADWITYNVG
;
A
#
# COMPACT_ATOMS: atom_id res chain seq x y z
N LEU A 1 -10.54 -15.93 0.87
CA LEU A 1 -10.50 -14.45 0.99
C LEU A 1 -11.57 -13.91 0.06
N THR A 2 -12.46 -13.05 0.54
CA THR A 2 -13.32 -12.20 -0.30
C THR A 2 -13.52 -10.90 0.45
N MET A 3 -12.66 -9.91 0.17
CA MET A 3 -12.83 -8.47 0.39
C MET A 3 -11.68 -7.77 -0.35
N GLY A 4 -11.78 -7.26 -1.59
CA GLY A 4 -12.99 -7.02 -2.39
C GLY A 4 -12.76 -6.77 -3.89
N GLU A 5 -12.93 -7.84 -4.67
CA GLU A 5 -13.06 -7.92 -6.15
C GLU A 5 -11.93 -7.36 -7.03
N GLY A 6 -10.86 -6.83 -6.44
CA GLY A 6 -9.65 -6.41 -7.16
C GLY A 6 -8.80 -7.56 -7.70
N ASP A 7 -7.78 -7.19 -8.48
CA ASP A 7 -6.88 -8.12 -9.17
C ASP A 7 -5.65 -8.51 -8.32
N ALA A 8 -5.37 -7.77 -7.23
CA ALA A 8 -4.29 -8.06 -6.30
C ALA A 8 -4.68 -7.76 -4.84
N ALA A 9 -3.74 -8.00 -3.92
CA ALA A 9 -3.87 -7.65 -2.52
C ALA A 9 -2.48 -7.49 -1.90
N LEU A 10 -2.38 -6.62 -0.90
CA LEU A 10 -1.17 -6.42 -0.12
C LEU A 10 -1.21 -7.31 1.12
N VAL A 11 -0.21 -8.17 1.24
CA VAL A 11 -0.01 -9.09 2.36
C VAL A 11 1.40 -8.95 2.92
N THR A 12 1.55 -9.11 4.22
CA THR A 12 2.85 -9.37 4.86
C THR A 12 2.98 -10.86 5.10
N MET A 13 4.22 -11.36 5.13
CA MET A 13 4.52 -12.76 5.42
C MET A 13 5.92 -12.87 6.03
N ASN A 14 6.14 -13.90 6.84
CA ASN A 14 7.48 -14.24 7.29
C ASN A 14 8.35 -14.72 6.12
N LEU A 15 9.67 -14.55 6.24
CA LEU A 15 10.64 -14.96 5.21
C LEU A 15 10.65 -16.47 4.95
N ASP A 16 10.17 -17.27 5.91
CA ASP A 16 10.06 -18.72 5.79
C ASP A 16 8.78 -19.19 5.07
N GLY A 17 7.91 -18.26 4.67
CA GLY A 17 6.61 -18.60 4.06
C GLY A 17 5.45 -18.66 5.05
N GLY A 18 5.70 -18.56 6.35
CA GLY A 18 4.68 -18.61 7.40
C GLY A 18 4.00 -17.26 7.69
N ASP A 19 2.97 -17.31 8.53
CA ASP A 19 2.25 -16.17 9.12
C ASP A 19 1.92 -15.03 8.14
N SER A 20 1.11 -15.34 7.11
CA SER A 20 0.60 -14.33 6.20
C SER A 20 -0.50 -13.49 6.87
N GLN A 21 -0.36 -12.16 6.84
CA GLN A 21 -1.39 -11.21 7.29
C GLN A 21 -1.84 -10.33 6.12
N LEU A 22 -3.16 -10.26 5.92
CA LEU A 22 -3.75 -9.33 4.97
C LEU A 22 -3.60 -7.89 5.48
N PHE A 23 -3.08 -7.02 4.63
CA PHE A 23 -2.89 -5.60 4.92
C PHE A 23 -3.95 -4.75 4.21
N TYR A 24 -4.15 -4.96 2.91
CA TYR A 24 -5.13 -4.24 2.12
C TYR A 24 -5.56 -5.08 0.91
N ASP A 25 -6.85 -5.14 0.62
CA ASP A 25 -7.44 -5.82 -0.54
C ASP A 25 -8.62 -4.94 -0.99
N GLY A 26 -8.36 -4.16 -2.03
CA GLY A 26 -9.24 -3.17 -2.60
C GLY A 26 -9.84 -3.65 -3.92
N ALA A 27 -10.43 -2.74 -4.67
CA ALA A 27 -11.06 -3.03 -5.96
C ALA A 27 -10.10 -2.89 -7.16
N GLY A 28 -8.82 -2.60 -6.92
CA GLY A 28 -7.85 -2.31 -7.98
C GLY A 28 -6.82 -3.42 -8.13
N TYR A 29 -5.71 -3.05 -8.76
CA TYR A 29 -4.45 -3.77 -8.74
C TYR A 29 -3.48 -3.03 -7.81
N GLU A 30 -3.20 -3.61 -6.66
CA GLU A 30 -2.43 -3.04 -5.56
C GLU A 30 -0.97 -3.48 -5.69
N TRP A 31 -0.07 -2.53 -5.92
CA TRP A 31 1.32 -2.85 -6.24
C TRP A 31 2.31 -1.81 -5.74
N GLY A 32 3.61 -2.15 -5.84
CA GLY A 32 4.69 -1.21 -5.51
C GLY A 32 4.72 -0.76 -4.04
N ALA A 33 4.20 -1.58 -3.13
CA ALA A 33 4.10 -1.22 -1.73
C ALA A 33 5.49 -1.11 -1.06
N VAL A 34 5.68 -0.07 -0.25
CA VAL A 34 6.87 0.16 0.57
C VAL A 34 6.41 0.45 2.01
N PHE A 35 7.16 0.04 3.05
CA PHE A 35 6.94 0.29 4.52
C PHE A 35 7.80 1.37 5.18
N SER A 36 7.18 2.29 5.94
CA SER A 36 7.86 3.53 6.35
C SER A 36 9.02 3.15 7.25
N PRO A 37 10.09 3.96 7.35
CA PRO A 37 11.22 3.58 8.20
C PRO A 37 10.82 3.27 9.66
N ASP A 38 9.73 3.88 10.13
CA ASP A 38 9.14 3.67 11.45
C ASP A 38 7.98 2.65 11.50
N MET A 39 7.67 1.99 10.38
CA MET A 39 6.60 0.99 10.21
C MET A 39 5.18 1.47 10.56
N ARG A 40 4.95 2.78 10.60
CA ARG A 40 3.61 3.34 10.88
C ARG A 40 2.75 3.48 9.64
N TYR A 41 3.37 3.51 8.46
CA TYR A 41 2.69 3.74 7.20
C TYR A 41 3.17 2.76 6.12
N LEU A 42 2.29 2.50 5.17
CA LEU A 42 2.59 1.84 3.90
C LEU A 42 2.14 2.77 2.78
N ILE A 43 3.01 3.05 1.80
CA ILE A 43 2.58 3.69 0.54
C ILE A 43 2.55 2.62 -0.53
N PHE A 44 1.49 2.61 -1.33
CA PHE A 44 1.32 1.69 -2.44
C PHE A 44 0.61 2.38 -3.61
N SER A 45 0.65 1.75 -4.77
CA SER A 45 -0.07 2.19 -5.96
C SER A 45 -1.32 1.33 -6.13
N SER A 46 -2.42 1.94 -6.55
CA SER A 46 -3.64 1.25 -6.96
C SER A 46 -4.24 1.94 -8.18
N ASP A 47 -4.74 1.16 -9.12
CA ASP A 47 -5.38 1.65 -10.34
C ASP A 47 -6.88 1.91 -10.18
N SER A 48 -7.45 1.74 -8.97
CA SER A 48 -8.86 2.02 -8.71
C SER A 48 -9.02 3.45 -8.16
N PRO A 49 -9.80 4.34 -8.82
CA PRO A 49 -10.91 4.02 -9.72
C PRO A 49 -10.65 4.17 -11.24
N GLY A 50 -9.40 4.17 -11.73
CA GLY A 50 -9.16 4.04 -13.18
C GLY A 50 -7.70 4.13 -13.64
N GLU A 51 -6.87 4.96 -13.00
CA GLU A 51 -5.44 5.09 -13.28
C GLU A 51 -4.63 4.90 -12.00
N ASP A 52 -3.33 4.61 -12.15
CA ASP A 52 -2.44 4.44 -11.00
C ASP A 52 -2.39 5.73 -10.17
N GLU A 53 -2.73 5.58 -8.90
CA GLU A 53 -2.63 6.62 -7.89
C GLU A 53 -1.90 6.08 -6.66
N LEU A 54 -1.26 6.97 -5.91
CA LEU A 54 -0.60 6.65 -4.65
C LEU A 54 -1.60 6.72 -3.50
N PHE A 55 -1.54 5.70 -2.65
CA PHE A 55 -2.34 5.60 -1.44
C PHE A 55 -1.44 5.42 -0.21
N LEU A 56 -1.87 5.99 0.91
CA LEU A 56 -1.27 5.84 2.22
C LEU A 56 -2.17 4.95 3.09
N TYR A 57 -1.63 3.85 3.59
CA TYR A 57 -2.26 3.00 4.59
C TYR A 57 -1.61 3.23 5.96
N GLU A 58 -2.43 3.55 6.97
CA GLU A 58 -2.03 3.68 8.37
C GLU A 58 -2.04 2.32 9.07
N VAL A 59 -0.88 1.85 9.53
CA VAL A 59 -0.72 0.48 10.05
C VAL A 59 -1.56 0.21 11.30
N GLU A 60 -1.61 1.17 12.22
CA GLU A 60 -2.31 1.01 13.49
C GLU A 60 -3.83 1.01 13.34
N THR A 61 -4.35 1.85 12.44
CA THR A 61 -5.80 2.10 12.32
C THR A 61 -6.45 1.32 11.17
N GLY A 62 -5.66 0.90 10.18
CA GLY A 62 -6.16 0.34 8.92
C GLY A 62 -6.79 1.38 7.99
N THR A 63 -6.60 2.67 8.27
CA THR A 63 -7.17 3.76 7.46
C THR A 63 -6.39 3.94 6.17
N VAL A 64 -7.09 4.19 5.06
CA VAL A 64 -6.50 4.45 3.74
C VAL A 64 -6.84 5.84 3.26
N HIS A 65 -5.83 6.56 2.78
CA HIS A 65 -5.95 7.88 2.19
C HIS A 65 -5.37 7.87 0.78
N GLN A 66 -6.12 8.40 -0.20
CA GLN A 66 -5.58 8.67 -1.52
C GLN A 66 -4.70 9.94 -1.47
N LEU A 67 -3.47 9.85 -2.01
CA LEU A 67 -2.49 10.94 -2.00
C LEU A 67 -2.44 11.72 -3.31
N THR A 68 -2.73 11.07 -4.45
CA THR A 68 -2.69 11.66 -5.78
C THR A 68 -4.01 11.44 -6.52
N ASN A 69 -4.33 12.31 -7.49
CA ASN A 69 -5.59 12.30 -8.24
C ASN A 69 -5.44 12.79 -9.70
N ASP A 70 -4.21 12.73 -10.22
CA ASP A 70 -3.80 13.15 -11.57
C ASP A 70 -2.50 12.40 -11.93
N SER A 71 -2.55 11.07 -11.82
CA SER A 71 -1.49 10.11 -12.18
C SER A 71 -0.25 10.05 -11.24
N GLY A 72 -0.28 9.15 -10.25
CA GLY A 72 0.86 8.80 -9.39
C GLY A 72 1.35 7.37 -9.62
N MET A 73 2.62 7.17 -10.04
CA MET A 73 3.09 5.84 -10.46
C MET A 73 3.94 5.06 -9.46
N TYR A 74 4.95 5.69 -8.84
CA TYR A 74 5.92 4.97 -8.00
C TYR A 74 5.95 5.54 -6.59
N ALA A 75 5.65 4.68 -5.63
CA ALA A 75 5.76 4.97 -4.21
C ALA A 75 7.24 4.92 -3.76
N ASP A 76 7.70 5.96 -3.04
CA ASP A 76 8.97 5.94 -2.32
C ASP A 76 8.93 6.90 -1.13
N TRP A 77 9.74 6.64 -0.10
CA TRP A 77 10.03 7.63 0.93
C TRP A 77 11.38 8.25 0.76
N ILE A 78 11.35 9.55 0.50
CA ILE A 78 12.54 10.36 0.58
C ILE A 78 12.75 10.73 2.05
N THR A 79 13.70 10.06 2.71
CA THR A 79 14.20 10.54 4.00
C THR A 79 15.09 11.74 3.76
N TYR A 80 14.72 12.90 4.29
CA TYR A 80 15.64 14.04 4.38
C TYR A 80 16.39 13.92 5.71
N ASN A 81 17.64 13.46 5.66
CA ASN A 81 18.55 13.64 6.78
C ASN A 81 18.91 15.13 6.88
N VAL A 82 18.16 15.88 7.68
CA VAL A 82 18.61 17.19 8.14
C VAL A 82 19.65 16.91 9.23
N GLY A 83 20.92 17.12 8.88
CA GLY A 83 22.06 17.01 9.80
C GLY A 83 22.08 18.13 10.84
#